data_AF-A0AB38EP59-F1
#
_entry.id   AF-A0AB38EP59-F1
#
_cell.length_a   1.000
_cell.length_b   1.000
_cell.length_c   1.000
_cell.angle_alpha   90.00
_cell.angle_beta   90.00
_cell.angle_gamma   90.00
#
_symmetry.space_group_name_H-M   'P 1'
#
loop_
_entity.id
_entity.type
_entity.pdbx_description
1 polymer ?
#
loop_
_entity_poly.entity_id
_entity_poly.type
_entity_poly.pdbx_seq_one_letter_code
_entity_poly.pdbx_strand_id
1 'polypeptide(L)'
;MHQTISQRRAILEGLRQRCNLSTAEFYDKVGRKNPAALPRFTIVPNGNNEFGIVERSTGTVRGVHRGHSAACKAAHQLEAQPVRQRSFATHMLRWTAAIATGLALFALYGAS
;
A
#
# COMPACT_ATOMS: atom_id res chain seq x y z
N MET A 1 -7.84 37.34 -7.78
CA MET A 1 -6.95 36.22 -8.17
C MET A 1 -6.25 36.60 -9.47
N HIS A 2 -4.91 36.68 -9.49
CA HIS A 2 -4.16 37.10 -10.69
C HIS A 2 -3.79 35.87 -11.52
N GLN A 3 -4.34 35.76 -12.74
CA GLN A 3 -4.26 34.54 -13.58
C GLN A 3 -2.82 34.12 -13.92
N THR A 4 -1.90 35.08 -14.06
CA THR A 4 -0.50 34.77 -14.38
C THR A 4 0.25 34.16 -13.18
N ILE A 5 -0.11 34.51 -11.94
CA ILE A 5 0.47 33.93 -10.72
C ILE A 5 -0.02 32.49 -10.54
N SER A 6 -1.30 32.21 -10.77
CA SER A 6 -1.83 30.84 -10.68
C SER A 6 -1.20 29.93 -11.74
N GLN A 7 -1.01 30.41 -12.96
CA GLN A 7 -0.36 29.65 -14.03
C GLN A 7 1.10 29.30 -13.69
N ARG A 8 1.88 30.26 -13.16
CA ARG A 8 3.27 30.01 -12.73
C ARG A 8 3.35 28.99 -11.59
N ARG A 9 2.41 29.04 -10.62
CA ARG A 9 2.33 28.06 -9.53
C ARG A 9 2.04 26.66 -10.06
N ALA A 10 1.06 26.52 -10.95
CA ALA A 10 0.73 25.24 -11.57
C ALA A 10 1.92 24.64 -12.35
N ILE A 11 2.66 25.47 -13.10
CA ILE A 11 3.88 25.03 -13.81
C ILE A 11 4.95 24.55 -12.82
N LEU A 12 5.20 25.32 -11.76
CA LEU A 12 6.18 24.95 -10.73
C LEU A 12 5.79 23.66 -10.01
N GLU A 13 4.51 23.48 -9.69
CA GLU A 13 3.98 22.26 -9.08
C GLU A 13 4.17 21.06 -10.01
N GLY A 14 3.87 21.21 -11.31
CA GLY A 14 4.09 20.14 -12.29
C GLY A 14 5.57 19.80 -12.48
N LEU A 15 6.48 20.76 -12.35
CA LEU A 15 7.93 20.50 -12.35
C LEU A 15 8.38 19.77 -11.07
N ARG A 16 7.87 20.18 -9.90
CA ARG A 16 8.14 19.51 -8.62
C ARG A 16 7.65 18.07 -8.61
N GLN A 17 6.44 17.82 -9.11
CA GLN A 17 5.89 16.47 -9.21
C GLN A 17 6.78 15.57 -10.07
N ARG A 18 7.22 16.05 -11.24
CA ARG A 18 8.13 15.29 -12.11
C ARG A 18 9.48 15.02 -11.45
N CYS A 19 10.06 15.98 -10.74
CA CYS A 19 11.31 15.80 -10.01
C CYS A 19 11.18 14.75 -8.89
N ASN A 20 10.07 14.77 -8.14
CA ASN A 20 9.79 13.78 -7.11
C ASN A 20 9.66 12.38 -7.70
N LEU A 21 8.94 12.27 -8.83
CA LEU A 21 8.75 11.00 -9.53
C LEU A 21 10.06 10.45 -10.09
N SER A 22 10.87 11.28 -10.76
CA SER A 22 12.19 10.86 -11.27
C SER A 22 13.14 10.43 -10.15
N THR A 23 13.05 11.08 -8.99
CA THR A 23 13.85 10.71 -7.82
C THR A 23 13.42 9.35 -7.29
N ALA A 24 12.11 9.09 -7.17
CA ALA A 24 11.60 7.79 -6.76
C ALA A 24 12.04 6.67 -7.74
N GLU A 25 11.88 6.89 -9.05
CA GLU A 25 12.30 5.94 -10.08
C GLU A 25 13.82 5.66 -10.06
N PHE A 26 14.64 6.68 -9.77
CA PHE A 26 16.08 6.50 -9.63
C PHE A 26 16.42 5.53 -8.49
N TYR A 27 15.84 5.74 -7.32
CA TYR A 27 16.08 4.87 -6.16
C TYR A 27 15.59 3.44 -6.41
N ASP A 28 14.43 3.29 -7.07
CA ASP A 28 13.91 1.97 -7.48
C ASP A 28 14.89 1.25 -8.42
N LYS A 29 15.45 1.93 -9.42
CA LYS A 29 16.44 1.35 -10.35
C LYS A 29 17.77 0.99 -9.69
N VAL A 30 18.21 1.79 -8.73
CA VAL A 30 19.44 1.53 -7.95
C VAL A 30 19.22 0.41 -6.92
N GLY A 31 17.98 -0.05 -6.74
CA GLY A 31 17.63 -1.06 -5.74
C GLY A 31 17.81 -0.55 -4.30
N ARG A 32 17.79 0.77 -4.10
CA ARG A 32 17.90 1.40 -2.78
C ARG A 32 16.56 2.00 -2.39
N LYS A 33 16.24 1.92 -1.09
CA LYS A 33 15.03 2.57 -0.57
C LYS A 33 15.18 4.09 -0.69
N ASN A 34 14.20 4.74 -1.29
CA ASN A 34 14.16 6.20 -1.39
C ASN A 34 14.15 6.82 0.03
N PRO A 35 15.11 7.69 0.38
CA PRO A 35 15.15 8.33 1.70
C PRO A 35 13.94 9.23 1.98
N ALA A 36 13.30 9.76 0.92
CA ALA A 36 12.07 10.53 1.04
C ALA A 36 10.81 9.64 1.15
N ALA A 37 10.92 8.34 0.87
CA ALA A 37 9.83 7.40 1.08
C ALA A 37 9.76 7.04 2.56
N LEU A 38 8.73 7.58 3.21
CA LEU A 38 8.39 7.31 4.60
C LEU A 38 8.11 5.80 4.79
N PRO A 39 8.70 5.12 5.80
CA PRO A 39 8.40 3.72 6.12
C PRO A 39 6.89 3.46 6.25
N ARG A 40 6.41 2.30 5.80
CA ARG A 40 4.99 1.91 5.95
C ARG A 40 4.62 1.61 7.39
N PHE A 41 5.56 1.11 8.19
CA PHE A 41 5.36 0.80 9.60
C PHE A 41 6.18 1.73 10.49
N THR A 42 5.54 2.26 11.54
CA THR A 42 6.18 3.05 12.58
C THR A 42 6.15 2.28 13.90
N ILE A 43 7.22 2.39 14.67
CA ILE A 43 7.35 1.74 15.96
C ILE A 43 6.99 2.77 17.03
N VAL A 44 5.95 2.48 17.81
CA VAL A 44 5.46 3.37 18.87
C VAL A 44 5.69 2.67 20.22
N PRO A 45 6.35 3.32 21.20
CA PRO A 45 6.49 2.75 22.54
C PRO A 45 5.15 2.79 23.28
N ASN A 46 4.75 1.66 23.88
CA ASN A 46 3.50 1.51 24.63
C ASN A 46 3.71 1.44 26.16
N GLY A 47 4.95 1.58 26.63
CA GLY A 47 5.32 1.38 28.05
C GLY A 47 5.74 -0.06 28.36
N ASN A 48 6.30 -0.32 29.54
CA ASN A 48 6.73 -1.65 29.99
C ASN A 48 7.62 -2.44 29.00
N ASN A 49 8.51 -1.75 28.28
CA ASN A 49 9.34 -2.31 27.20
C ASN A 49 8.55 -2.94 26.04
N GLU A 50 7.29 -2.57 25.86
CA GLU A 50 6.45 -3.01 24.75
C GLU A 50 6.41 -1.93 23.66
N PHE A 51 6.55 -2.38 22.42
CA PHE A 51 6.60 -1.54 21.23
C PHE A 51 5.56 -2.04 20.23
N GLY A 52 4.60 -1.17 19.91
CA GLY A 52 3.59 -1.41 18.90
C GLY A 52 4.13 -1.11 17.50
N ILE A 53 3.89 -2.01 16.56
CA ILE A 53 4.11 -1.76 15.13
C ILE A 53 2.81 -1.23 14.55
N VAL A 54 2.81 0.05 14.18
CA VAL A 54 1.64 0.75 13.65
C VAL A 54 1.80 0.97 12.15
N GLU A 55 0.79 0.60 11.38
CA GLU A 55 0.74 0.89 9.95
C GLU A 55 0.42 2.38 9.74
N ARG A 56 1.29 3.10 9.03
CA ARG A 56 1.21 4.57 8.90
C ARG A 56 -0.04 5.04 8.15
N SER A 57 -0.51 4.28 7.17
CA SER A 57 -1.66 4.68 6.34
C SER A 57 -3.00 4.49 7.06
N THR A 58 -3.11 3.45 7.90
CA THR A 58 -4.37 3.07 8.56
C THR A 58 -4.39 3.41 10.05
N GLY A 59 -3.23 3.69 10.65
CA GLY A 59 -3.08 3.86 12.11
C GLY A 59 -3.30 2.56 12.89
N THR A 60 -3.44 1.42 12.22
CA THR A 60 -3.75 0.14 12.88
C THR A 60 -2.50 -0.52 13.45
N VAL A 61 -2.59 -1.00 14.68
CA VAL A 61 -1.52 -1.79 15.31
C VAL A 61 -1.52 -3.20 14.72
N ARG A 62 -0.43 -3.58 14.05
CA ARG A 62 -0.24 -4.92 13.45
C ARG A 62 0.27 -5.95 14.45
N GLY A 63 0.92 -5.49 15.51
CA GLY A 63 1.47 -6.34 16.56
C GLY A 63 2.20 -5.53 17.63
N VAL A 64 2.38 -6.14 18.79
CA VAL A 64 3.14 -5.56 19.91
C VAL A 64 4.27 -6.52 20.24
N HIS A 65 5.49 -6.00 20.34
CA HIS A 65 6.68 -6.77 20.65
C HIS A 65 7.36 -6.24 21.89
N ARG A 66 7.89 -7.16 22.71
CA ARG A 66 8.76 -6.80 23.83
C ARG A 66 10.18 -6.57 23.34
N GLY A 67 10.73 -5.40 23.66
CA GLY A 67 12.07 -4.98 23.27
C GLY A 67 12.13 -4.28 21.91
N HIS A 68 12.91 -3.20 21.85
CA HIS A 68 13.03 -2.33 20.67
C HIS A 68 13.63 -3.06 19.47
N SER A 69 14.65 -3.88 19.70
CA SER A 69 15.34 -4.64 18.65
C SER A 69 14.42 -5.68 17.98
N ALA A 70 13.55 -6.34 18.77
CA ALA A 70 12.59 -7.29 18.26
C ALA A 70 11.51 -6.59 17.41
N ALA A 71 10.99 -5.46 17.90
CA ALA A 71 10.02 -4.65 17.16
C ALA A 71 10.60 -4.12 15.83
N CYS A 72 11.87 -3.69 15.83
CA CYS A 72 12.54 -3.21 14.62
C CYS A 72 12.74 -4.33 13.59
N LYS A 73 13.17 -5.52 14.02
CA LYS A 73 13.29 -6.70 13.14
C LYS A 73 11.94 -7.10 12.54
N ALA A 74 10.89 -7.15 13.36
CA ALA A 74 9.55 -7.48 12.92
C ALA A 74 8.99 -6.42 11.94
N ALA A 75 9.19 -5.12 12.21
CA ALA A 75 8.84 -4.05 11.28
C ALA A 75 9.58 -4.20 9.94
N HIS A 76 10.88 -4.50 9.97
CA HIS A 76 11.66 -4.72 8.75
C HIS A 76 11.17 -5.92 7.92
N GLN A 77 10.76 -7.02 8.58
CA GLN A 77 10.18 -8.17 7.90
C GLN A 77 8.82 -7.84 7.26
N LEU A 78 7.99 -7.05 7.94
CA LEU A 78 6.71 -6.58 7.40
C LEU A 78 6.89 -5.61 6.22
N GLU A 79 7.93 -4.77 6.24
CA GLU A 79 8.32 -3.93 5.11
C GLU A 79 8.83 -4.73 3.91
N ALA A 80 9.55 -5.83 4.16
CA ALA A 80 10.06 -6.71 3.12
C ALA A 80 8.95 -7.52 2.43
N GLN A 81 7.83 -7.77 3.14
CA GLN A 81 6.69 -8.44 2.53
C GLN A 81 5.97 -7.51 1.55
N PRO A 82 5.85 -7.91 0.27
CA PRO A 82 5.07 -7.14 -0.68
C PRO A 82 3.64 -7.03 -0.19
N VAL A 83 3.02 -5.85 -0.37
CA VAL A 83 1.58 -5.70 -0.15
C VAL A 83 0.91 -6.73 -1.03
N ARG A 84 0.28 -7.75 -0.44
CA ARG A 84 -0.59 -8.66 -1.18
C ARG A 84 -1.77 -7.84 -1.68
N GLN A 85 -1.65 -7.24 -2.86
CA GLN A 85 -2.79 -6.68 -3.55
C GLN A 85 -3.75 -7.83 -3.78
N ARG A 86 -4.91 -7.78 -3.13
CA ARG A 86 -6.01 -8.68 -3.46
C ARG A 86 -6.35 -8.38 -4.91
N SER A 87 -5.88 -9.23 -5.81
CA SER A 87 -6.09 -9.03 -7.23
C SER A 87 -7.59 -9.01 -7.48
N PHE A 88 -8.08 -7.87 -7.95
CA PHE A 88 -9.46 -7.74 -8.40
C PHE A 88 -9.80 -8.83 -9.41
N ALA A 89 -8.83 -9.24 -10.23
CA ALA A 89 -8.98 -10.33 -11.18
C ALA A 89 -9.34 -11.67 -10.49
N THR A 90 -8.77 -11.99 -9.33
CA THR A 90 -9.14 -13.20 -8.59
C THR A 90 -10.56 -13.12 -8.04
N HIS A 91 -10.99 -11.93 -7.62
CA HIS A 91 -12.36 -11.72 -7.18
C HIS A 91 -13.34 -11.86 -8.34
N MET A 92 -13.03 -11.21 -9.47
CA MET A 92 -13.83 -11.26 -10.69
C MET A 92 -13.93 -12.69 -11.24
N LEU A 93 -12.82 -13.45 -11.27
CA LEU A 93 -12.80 -14.85 -11.71
C LEU A 93 -13.72 -15.74 -10.84
N ARG A 94 -13.74 -15.51 -9.52
CA ARG A 94 -14.61 -16.26 -8.62
C ARG A 94 -16.09 -15.94 -8.86
N TRP A 95 -16.42 -14.69 -9.11
CA TRP A 95 -17.79 -14.27 -9.44
C TRP A 95 -18.23 -14.78 -10.80
N THR A 96 -17.39 -14.72 -11.83
CA THR A 96 -17.74 -15.24 -13.16
C THR A 96 -17.97 -16.75 -13.12
N ALA A 97 -17.13 -17.50 -12.39
CA ALA A 97 -17.32 -18.94 -12.19
C ALA A 97 -18.64 -19.25 -11.47
N ALA A 98 -18.98 -18.50 -10.42
CA ALA A 98 -20.25 -18.67 -9.70
C ALA A 98 -21.47 -18.40 -10.59
N ILE A 99 -21.43 -17.31 -11.38
CA ILE A 99 -22.51 -16.96 -12.31
C ILE A 99 -22.65 -18.01 -13.42
N ALA A 100 -21.53 -18.44 -14.02
CA ALA A 100 -21.53 -19.47 -15.06
C ALA A 100 -22.10 -20.79 -14.54
N THR A 101 -21.77 -21.17 -13.30
CA THR A 101 -22.31 -22.38 -12.66
C THR A 101 -23.82 -22.24 -12.40
N GLY A 102 -24.27 -21.08 -11.92
CA GLY A 102 -25.69 -20.80 -11.75
C GLY A 102 -26.48 -20.85 -13.06
N LEU A 103 -25.94 -20.28 -14.14
CA LEU A 103 -26.55 -20.35 -15.47
C LEU A 103 -26.60 -21.79 -16.01
N ALA A 104 -25.54 -22.57 -15.82
CA ALA A 104 -25.51 -23.98 -16.25
C ALA A 104 -26.56 -24.81 -15.50
N LEU A 105 -26.68 -24.64 -14.18
CA LEU A 105 -27.69 -25.30 -13.38
C LEU A 105 -29.11 -24.84 -13.77
N PHE A 106 -29.32 -23.55 -14.00
CA PHE A 106 -30.60 -23.02 -14.46
C PHE A 106 -31.00 -23.58 -15.83
N ALA A 107 -30.06 -23.69 -16.78
CA ALA A 107 -30.33 -24.28 -18.08
C ALA A 107 -30.67 -25.77 -17.99
N LEU A 108 -30.03 -26.52 -17.10
CA LEU A 108 -30.24 -27.97 -16.94
C LEU A 108 -31.50 -28.32 -16.12
N TYR A 109 -31.87 -27.50 -15.13
CA TYR A 109 -32.92 -27.81 -14.16
C TYR A 109 -34.11 -26.84 -14.17
N GLY A 110 -33.98 -25.67 -14.82
CA GLY A 110 -35.03 -24.64 -14.89
C GLY A 110 -35.88 -24.68 -16.15
N ALA A 111 -35.53 -25.53 -17.13
CA ALA A 111 -36.28 -25.71 -18.39
C ALA A 111 -37.20 -26.95 -18.39
N SER A 112 -37.40 -27.60 -17.23
CA SER A 112 -38.33 -28.71 -17.01
C SER A 112 -39.54 -28.28 -16.18
#